data_AF-I2E296-F1
#
_entry.id   AF-I2E296-F1
#
_cell.length_a   1.000
_cell.length_b   1.000
_cell.length_c   1.000
_cell.angle_alpha   90.00
_cell.angle_beta   90.00
_cell.angle_gamma   90.00
#
_symmetry.space_group_name_H-M   'P 1'
#
loop_
_entity.id
_entity.type
_entity.pdbx_description
1 polymer ?
#
loop_
_entity_poly.entity_id
_entity_poly.type
_entity_poly.pdbx_seq_one_letter_code
_entity_poly.pdbx_strand_id
1 'polypeptide(L)'
;MPMSTSTLNRVISCCCLVEGLRHLQEQICVLDAEISARAKADDTTRRLMTVPGIGPLIATAIEALAPPAETFRSGRDFAAWVRLTPVQRSTGGKERLGRTSRMGERTLRRLLIIAASAVVRWAKRKGVPKGSWLGRMLERKPPMLVIVALNKNARIAWALLTKRESYRAPAVPA
;
A
#
# COMPACT_ATOMS: atom_id res chain seq x y z
N MET A 1 45.05 28.98 -2.49
CA MET A 1 44.14 30.01 -1.90
C MET A 1 43.46 29.39 -0.68
N PRO A 2 43.66 29.91 0.54
CA PRO A 2 42.99 29.40 1.74
C PRO A 2 41.49 29.67 1.64
N MET A 3 40.66 28.66 1.88
CA MET A 3 39.20 28.82 1.92
C MET A 3 38.81 29.75 3.08
N SER A 4 37.95 30.74 2.81
CA SER A 4 37.41 31.62 3.85
C SER A 4 36.72 30.79 4.95
N THR A 5 36.88 31.18 6.22
CA THR A 5 36.32 30.51 7.40
C THR A 5 34.81 30.25 7.30
N SER A 6 34.08 31.09 6.55
CA SER A 6 32.65 30.91 6.27
C SER A 6 32.36 29.74 5.31
N THR A 7 33.28 29.46 4.37
CA THR A 7 33.20 28.34 3.42
C THR A 7 33.53 27.04 4.13
N LEU A 8 34.53 27.05 5.02
CA LEU A 8 34.88 25.90 5.86
C LEU A 8 33.69 25.46 6.74
N ASN A 9 33.03 26.39 7.42
CA ASN A 9 31.87 26.08 8.27
C ASN A 9 30.67 25.52 7.48
N ARG A 10 30.44 26.00 6.24
CA ARG A 10 29.39 25.46 5.36
C ARG A 10 29.69 24.04 4.91
N VAL A 11 30.95 23.74 4.58
CA VAL A 11 31.37 22.38 4.19
C VAL A 11 31.23 21.43 5.37
N ILE A 12 31.69 21.82 6.57
CA ILE A 12 31.57 21.01 7.79
C ILE A 12 30.09 20.73 8.10
N SER A 13 29.23 21.75 8.07
CA SER A 13 27.79 21.59 8.29
C SER A 13 27.15 20.60 7.30
N CYS A 14 27.51 20.70 6.01
CA CYS A 14 27.04 19.78 4.99
C CYS A 14 27.52 18.33 5.23
N CYS A 15 28.79 18.15 5.58
CA CYS A 15 29.35 16.83 5.92
C CYS A 15 28.60 16.19 7.10
N CYS A 16 28.35 16.93 8.18
CA CYS A 16 27.59 16.43 9.32
C CYS A 16 26.17 16.00 8.94
N LEU A 17 25.48 16.77 8.08
CA LEU A 17 24.15 16.41 7.60
C LEU A 17 24.18 15.15 6.72
N VAL A 18 25.18 15.01 5.85
CA VAL A 18 25.34 13.82 5.00
C VAL A 18 25.64 12.58 5.84
N GLU A 19 26.49 12.69 6.86
CA GLU A 19 26.76 11.60 7.80
C GLU A 19 25.50 11.20 8.58
N GLY A 20 24.75 12.18 9.07
CA GLY A 20 23.47 11.93 9.73
C GLY A 20 22.46 11.22 8.80
N LEU A 21 22.37 11.63 7.54
CA LEU A 21 21.53 10.98 6.54
C LEU A 21 21.95 9.53 6.27
N ARG A 22 23.27 9.28 6.16
CA ARG A 22 23.80 7.92 5.98
C ARG A 22 23.47 7.02 7.15
N HIS A 23 23.68 7.51 8.37
CA HIS A 23 23.34 6.75 9.58
C HIS A 23 21.86 6.40 9.64
N LEU A 24 20.96 7.36 9.38
CA LEU A 24 19.52 7.09 9.32
C LEU A 24 19.15 6.09 8.22
N GLN A 25 19.79 6.17 7.06
CA GLN A 25 19.58 5.23 5.96
C GLN A 25 19.99 3.80 6.35
N GLU A 26 21.11 3.64 7.07
CA GLU A 26 21.54 2.35 7.60
C GLU A 26 20.54 1.79 8.61
N GLN A 27 20.07 2.61 9.55
CA GLN A 27 19.06 2.19 10.53
C GLN A 27 17.75 1.77 9.85
N ILE A 28 17.31 2.49 8.82
CA ILE A 28 16.13 2.11 8.02
C ILE A 28 16.36 0.75 7.36
N CYS A 29 17.52 0.51 6.76
CA CYS A 29 17.83 -0.77 6.12
C CYS A 29 17.79 -1.95 7.12
N VAL A 30 18.30 -1.75 8.34
CA VAL A 30 18.25 -2.77 9.41
C VAL A 30 16.81 -3.09 9.77
N LEU A 31 15.99 -2.06 10.03
CA LEU A 31 14.59 -2.24 10.39
C LEU A 31 13.77 -2.86 9.25
N ASP A 32 14.01 -2.47 8.00
CA ASP A 32 13.35 -3.06 6.83
C ASP A 32 13.68 -4.55 6.68
N ALA A 33 14.92 -4.95 6.97
CA ALA A 33 15.34 -6.34 6.96
C ALA A 33 14.63 -7.14 8.06
N GLU A 34 14.51 -6.58 9.27
CA GLU A 34 13.81 -7.20 10.38
C GLU A 34 12.30 -7.36 10.11
N ILE A 35 11.65 -6.31 9.62
CA ILE A 35 10.24 -6.35 9.20
C ILE A 35 10.06 -7.42 8.12
N SER A 36 10.96 -7.48 7.15
CA SER A 36 10.92 -8.49 6.08
C SER A 36 11.09 -9.91 6.59
N ALA A 37 11.94 -10.13 7.59
CA ALA A 37 12.12 -11.43 8.22
C ALA A 37 10.85 -11.86 8.97
N ARG A 38 10.28 -10.97 9.80
CA ARG A 38 9.05 -11.24 10.56
C ARG A 38 7.85 -11.51 9.64
N ALA A 39 7.68 -10.70 8.59
CA ALA A 39 6.61 -10.87 7.61
C ALA A 39 6.73 -12.15 6.76
N LYS A 40 7.93 -12.73 6.65
CA LYS A 40 8.13 -14.03 5.99
C LYS A 40 7.86 -15.19 6.93
N ALA A 41 8.02 -15.01 8.23
CA ALA A 41 7.78 -16.03 9.24
C ALA A 41 6.28 -16.21 9.52
N ASP A 42 5.51 -15.12 9.49
CA ASP A 42 4.06 -15.19 9.64
C ASP A 42 3.36 -15.57 8.32
N ASP A 43 2.40 -16.48 8.43
CA ASP A 43 1.72 -17.08 7.28
C ASP A 43 0.63 -16.16 6.72
N THR A 44 0.06 -15.28 7.56
CA THR A 44 -0.96 -14.31 7.17
C THR A 44 -0.37 -13.19 6.32
N THR A 45 0.74 -12.61 6.77
CA THR A 45 1.52 -11.60 6.06
C THR A 45 2.11 -12.16 4.77
N ARG A 46 2.60 -13.40 4.77
CA ARG A 46 3.01 -14.10 3.54
C ARG A 46 1.88 -14.19 2.51
N ARG A 47 0.66 -14.56 2.93
CA ARG A 47 -0.53 -14.56 2.04
C ARG A 47 -0.83 -13.15 1.54
N LEU A 48 -0.81 -12.13 2.38
CA LEU A 48 -1.05 -10.75 1.98
C LEU A 48 -0.03 -10.24 0.95
N MET A 49 1.23 -10.63 1.08
CA MET A 49 2.31 -10.27 0.16
C MET A 49 2.16 -10.85 -1.26
N THR A 50 1.25 -11.82 -1.46
CA THR A 50 0.92 -12.32 -2.81
C THR A 50 0.12 -11.31 -3.64
N VAL A 51 -0.47 -10.29 -3.00
CA VAL A 51 -1.22 -9.24 -3.69
C VAL A 51 -0.26 -8.23 -4.33
N PRO A 52 -0.40 -7.92 -5.62
CA PRO A 52 0.43 -6.92 -6.29
C PRO A 52 0.40 -5.57 -5.57
N GLY A 53 1.57 -5.11 -5.13
CA GLY A 53 1.76 -3.85 -4.41
C GLY A 53 1.79 -3.97 -2.90
N ILE A 54 1.41 -5.11 -2.31
CA ILE A 54 1.53 -5.36 -0.88
C ILE A 54 2.91 -5.98 -0.61
N GLY A 55 3.82 -5.19 -0.04
CA GLY A 55 5.13 -5.67 0.45
C GLY A 55 5.11 -5.99 1.95
N PRO A 56 6.24 -6.43 2.53
CA PRO A 56 6.37 -6.79 3.93
C PRO A 56 5.82 -5.73 4.89
N LEU A 57 6.24 -4.47 4.71
CA LEU A 57 5.79 -3.35 5.54
C LEU A 57 4.26 -3.19 5.54
N ILE A 58 3.64 -3.32 4.37
CA ILE A 58 2.19 -3.11 4.21
C ILE A 58 1.43 -4.31 4.75
N ALA A 59 1.93 -5.53 4.53
CA ALA A 59 1.36 -6.75 5.08
C ALA A 59 1.38 -6.73 6.61
N THR A 60 2.53 -6.45 7.22
CA THR A 60 2.67 -6.33 8.68
C THR A 60 1.84 -5.18 9.23
N ALA A 61 1.75 -4.04 8.53
CA ALA A 61 0.89 -2.95 8.95
C ALA A 61 -0.60 -3.32 8.92
N ILE A 62 -1.05 -4.05 7.88
CA ILE A 62 -2.43 -4.55 7.81
C ILE A 62 -2.70 -5.48 8.99
N GLU A 63 -1.81 -6.44 9.24
CA GLU A 63 -1.96 -7.37 10.36
C GLU A 63 -1.98 -6.65 11.73
N ALA A 64 -1.07 -5.69 11.95
CA ALA A 64 -0.92 -5.03 13.23
C ALA A 64 -2.01 -3.98 13.52
N LEU A 65 -2.55 -3.32 12.49
CA LEU A 65 -3.46 -2.17 12.64
C LEU A 65 -4.91 -2.49 12.28
N ALA A 66 -5.18 -3.54 11.50
CA ALA A 66 -6.55 -3.91 11.17
C ALA A 66 -7.19 -4.68 12.33
N PRO A 67 -8.46 -4.40 12.65
CA PRO A 67 -9.26 -5.29 13.48
C PRO A 67 -9.36 -6.69 12.85
N PRO A 68 -9.67 -7.73 13.65
CA PRO A 68 -9.95 -9.07 13.13
C PRO A 68 -10.93 -9.01 11.96
N ALA A 69 -10.64 -9.75 10.88
CA ALA A 69 -11.36 -9.63 9.62
C ALA A 69 -12.86 -9.95 9.75
N GLU A 70 -13.21 -10.78 10.73
CA GLU A 70 -14.57 -11.19 11.11
C GLU A 70 -15.41 -10.01 11.63
N THR A 71 -14.77 -8.93 12.09
CA THR A 71 -15.44 -7.69 12.50
C THR A 71 -16.18 -7.02 11.34
N PHE A 72 -15.76 -7.30 10.10
CA PHE A 72 -16.36 -6.73 8.90
C PHE A 72 -17.26 -7.76 8.20
N ARG A 73 -18.47 -7.35 7.81
CA ARG A 73 -19.41 -8.22 7.09
C ARG A 73 -19.00 -8.45 5.64
N SER A 74 -18.25 -7.52 5.07
CA SER A 74 -17.79 -7.59 3.69
C SER A 74 -16.46 -6.86 3.48
N GLY A 75 -15.72 -7.24 2.44
CA GLY A 75 -14.52 -6.50 2.05
C GLY A 75 -14.81 -5.05 1.62
N ARG A 76 -16.06 -4.72 1.26
CA ARG A 76 -16.49 -3.33 1.03
C ARG A 76 -16.50 -2.54 2.34
N ASP A 77 -16.92 -3.16 3.44
CA ASP A 77 -16.91 -2.53 4.77
C ASP A 77 -15.47 -2.32 5.25
N PHE A 78 -14.57 -3.27 5.00
CA PHE A 78 -13.14 -3.09 5.25
C PHE A 78 -12.56 -1.94 4.42
N ALA A 79 -12.82 -1.90 3.11
CA ALA A 79 -12.33 -0.82 2.25
C ALA A 79 -12.91 0.56 2.63
N ALA A 80 -14.15 0.58 3.12
CA ALA A 80 -14.78 1.79 3.64
C ALA A 80 -14.20 2.20 5.00
N TRP A 81 -13.87 1.23 5.85
CA TRP A 81 -13.15 1.45 7.11
C TRP A 81 -11.78 2.06 6.84
N VAL A 82 -10.96 1.51 5.93
CA VAL A 82 -9.67 2.11 5.50
C VAL A 82 -9.84 3.43 4.72
N ARG A 83 -11.07 3.93 4.57
CA ARG A 83 -11.44 5.19 3.90
C ARG A 83 -11.04 5.26 2.42
N LEU A 84 -10.94 4.11 1.77
CA LEU A 84 -10.68 4.00 0.34
C LEU A 84 -11.97 4.12 -0.46
N THR A 85 -13.09 3.61 0.08
CA THR A 85 -14.41 3.72 -0.53
C THR A 85 -15.39 4.49 0.35
N PRO A 86 -16.37 5.21 -0.22
CA PRO A 86 -17.49 5.76 0.53
C PRO A 86 -18.25 4.63 1.24
N VAL A 87 -18.71 4.89 2.47
CA VAL A 87 -19.50 3.92 3.24
C VAL A 87 -20.87 3.82 2.60
N GLN A 88 -21.30 2.62 2.21
CA GLN A 88 -22.66 2.42 1.73
C GLN A 88 -23.61 2.27 2.91
N ARG A 89 -24.60 3.16 3.03
CA ARG A 89 -25.69 3.03 3.99
C ARG A 89 -26.99 2.94 3.20
N SER A 90 -27.47 1.72 2.99
CA SER A 90 -28.80 1.51 2.41
C SER A 90 -29.79 1.31 3.54
N THR A 91 -30.76 2.21 3.66
CA THR A 91 -31.98 2.01 4.45
C THR A 91 -33.15 2.12 3.48
N GLY A 92 -34.05 1.14 3.48
CA GLY A 92 -35.29 1.16 2.66
C GLY A 92 -35.11 0.95 1.15
N GLY A 93 -34.20 0.07 0.71
CA GLY A 93 -34.14 -0.39 -0.70
C GLY A 93 -33.53 0.59 -1.72
N LYS A 94 -33.09 1.79 -1.31
CA LYS A 94 -32.36 2.72 -2.17
C LYS A 94 -30.86 2.69 -1.82
N GLU A 95 -30.00 2.45 -2.81
CA GLU A 95 -28.55 2.55 -2.62
C GLU A 95 -28.14 4.03 -2.50
N ARG A 96 -27.61 4.42 -1.33
CA ARG A 96 -26.99 5.72 -1.13
C ARG A 96 -25.52 5.54 -0.75
N LEU A 97 -24.63 6.14 -1.54
CA LEU A 97 -23.21 6.26 -1.22
C LEU A 97 -23.05 7.36 -0.16
N GLY A 98 -22.59 6.99 1.04
CA GLY A 98 -22.35 7.91 2.14
C GLY A 98 -20.95 8.55 2.11
N ARG A 99 -20.63 9.36 3.12
CA ARG A 99 -19.28 9.93 3.32
C ARG A 99 -18.26 8.82 3.61
N THR A 100 -16.99 9.05 3.26
CA THR A 100 -15.87 8.19 3.69
C THR A 100 -15.83 8.08 5.21
N SER A 101 -15.60 6.88 5.74
CA SER A 101 -15.57 6.62 7.19
C SER A 101 -14.60 7.57 7.93
N ARG A 102 -14.95 7.98 9.14
CA ARG A 102 -14.03 8.66 10.07
C ARG A 102 -13.31 7.67 11.00
N MET A 103 -13.62 6.38 10.92
CA MET A 103 -13.13 5.34 11.84
C MET A 103 -11.88 4.59 11.34
N GLY A 104 -11.34 4.97 10.18
CA GLY A 104 -10.18 4.31 9.59
C GLY A 104 -8.82 4.84 10.01
N GLU A 105 -7.84 3.93 10.02
CA GLU A 105 -6.43 4.23 10.23
C GLU A 105 -5.83 4.98 9.02
N ARG A 106 -5.38 6.21 9.26
CA ARG A 106 -4.84 7.08 8.19
C ARG A 106 -3.57 6.48 7.58
N THR A 107 -2.81 5.74 8.38
CA THR A 107 -1.58 5.08 7.97
C THR A 107 -1.86 4.00 6.91
N LEU A 108 -2.83 3.11 7.16
CA LEU A 108 -3.22 2.07 6.20
C LEU A 108 -3.69 2.65 4.87
N ARG A 109 -4.47 3.73 4.91
CA ARG A 109 -4.90 4.43 3.68
C ARG A 109 -3.69 4.89 2.87
N ARG A 110 -2.73 5.57 3.52
CA ARG A 110 -1.51 6.07 2.85
C ARG A 110 -0.70 4.92 2.26
N LEU A 111 -0.47 3.86 3.05
CA LEU A 111 0.28 2.68 2.61
C LEU A 111 -0.35 2.02 1.38
N LEU A 112 -1.67 1.82 1.38
CA LEU A 112 -2.37 1.21 0.24
C LEU A 112 -2.36 2.10 -1.01
N ILE A 113 -2.41 3.43 -0.86
CA ILE A 113 -2.27 4.36 -1.99
C ILE A 113 -0.83 4.34 -2.53
N ILE A 114 0.18 4.28 -1.65
CA ILE A 114 1.59 4.18 -2.04
C ILE A 114 1.84 2.85 -2.78
N ALA A 115 1.32 1.74 -2.26
CA ALA A 115 1.33 0.43 -2.92
C ALA A 115 0.76 0.51 -4.34
N ALA A 116 -0.44 1.07 -4.47
CA ALA A 116 -1.11 1.19 -5.76
C ALA A 116 -0.32 2.06 -6.73
N SER A 117 0.25 3.17 -6.23
CA SER A 117 1.11 4.07 -6.99
C SER A 117 2.39 3.38 -7.46
N ALA A 118 2.99 2.53 -6.61
CA ALA A 118 4.19 1.77 -6.94
C ALA A 118 3.89 0.74 -8.05
N VAL A 119 2.77 0.01 -7.95
CA VAL A 119 2.32 -0.94 -9.00
C VAL A 119 2.12 -0.24 -10.33
N VAL A 120 1.41 0.89 -10.35
CA VAL A 120 1.16 1.66 -11.59
C VAL A 120 2.47 2.23 -12.15
N ARG A 121 3.36 2.74 -11.30
CA ARG A 121 4.67 3.28 -11.71
C ARG A 121 5.56 2.19 -12.28
N TRP A 122 5.51 0.98 -11.73
CA TRP A 122 6.28 -0.16 -12.23
C TRP A 122 5.70 -0.68 -13.56
N ALA A 123 4.38 -0.83 -13.64
CA ALA A 123 3.64 -1.14 -14.87
C ALA A 123 3.97 -0.20 -16.03
N LYS A 124 4.08 1.11 -15.76
CA LYS A 124 4.48 2.09 -16.77
C LYS A 124 5.94 1.96 -17.23
N ARG A 125 6.85 1.58 -16.33
CA ARG A 125 8.29 1.50 -16.63
C ARG A 125 8.71 0.18 -17.27
N LYS A 126 8.11 -0.93 -16.85
CA LYS A 126 8.49 -2.28 -17.27
C LYS A 126 7.45 -2.96 -18.17
N GLY A 127 6.32 -2.29 -18.41
CA GLY A 127 5.18 -2.87 -19.10
C GLY A 127 4.28 -3.67 -18.17
N VAL A 128 3.14 -4.07 -18.71
CA VAL A 128 2.10 -4.85 -18.03
C VAL A 128 1.91 -6.17 -18.76
N PRO A 129 1.57 -7.27 -18.05
CA PRO A 129 1.20 -8.50 -18.72
C PRO A 129 0.08 -8.26 -19.73
N LYS A 130 0.22 -8.80 -20.94
CA LYS A 130 -0.77 -8.66 -22.02
C LYS A 130 -2.13 -9.19 -21.53
N GLY A 131 -3.20 -8.45 -21.81
CA GLY A 131 -4.56 -8.80 -21.37
C GLY A 131 -4.86 -8.56 -19.88
N SER A 132 -3.89 -8.09 -19.09
CA SER A 132 -4.13 -7.79 -17.67
C SER A 132 -5.17 -6.68 -17.51
N TRP A 133 -5.99 -6.78 -16.45
CA TRP A 133 -6.93 -5.71 -16.09
C TRP A 133 -6.22 -4.36 -15.89
N LEU A 134 -5.00 -4.38 -15.35
CA LEU A 134 -4.23 -3.16 -15.12
C LEU A 134 -3.82 -2.49 -16.43
N GLY A 135 -3.38 -3.27 -17.43
CA GLY A 135 -3.06 -2.74 -18.75
C GLY A 135 -4.27 -2.12 -19.44
N ARG A 136 -5.40 -2.85 -19.50
CA ARG A 136 -6.66 -2.35 -20.07
C ARG A 136 -7.14 -1.05 -19.40
N MET A 137 -6.91 -0.90 -18.10
CA MET A 137 -7.26 0.33 -17.41
C MET A 137 -6.31 1.48 -17.70
N LEU A 138 -5.00 1.23 -17.75
CA LEU A 138 -3.99 2.24 -18.06
C LEU A 138 -4.09 2.75 -19.50
N GLU A 139 -4.62 1.95 -20.42
CA GLU A 139 -4.96 2.36 -21.79
C GLU A 139 -6.16 3.31 -21.83
N ARG A 140 -7.14 3.13 -20.94
CA ARG A 140 -8.43 3.84 -20.99
C ARG A 140 -8.53 5.04 -20.05
N LYS A 141 -7.72 5.08 -18.99
CA LYS A 141 -7.89 6.04 -17.89
C LYS A 141 -6.54 6.63 -17.44
N PRO A 142 -6.53 7.91 -16.99
CA PRO A 142 -5.34 8.51 -16.43
C PRO A 142 -4.87 7.76 -15.18
N PRO A 143 -3.55 7.75 -14.89
CA PRO A 143 -2.95 6.92 -13.84
C PRO A 143 -3.53 7.14 -12.44
N MET A 144 -3.90 8.39 -12.12
CA MET A 144 -4.47 8.72 -10.82
C MET A 144 -5.80 8.00 -10.59
N LEU A 145 -6.65 7.88 -11.63
CA LEU A 145 -7.90 7.13 -11.53
C LEU A 145 -7.65 5.62 -11.41
N VAL A 146 -6.59 5.11 -12.03
CA VAL A 146 -6.17 3.71 -11.90
C VAL A 146 -5.69 3.40 -10.48
N ILE A 147 -4.90 4.29 -9.88
CA ILE A 147 -4.45 4.18 -8.49
C ILE A 147 -5.65 4.16 -7.53
N VAL A 148 -6.61 5.05 -7.73
CA VAL A 148 -7.86 5.08 -6.92
C VAL A 148 -8.67 3.80 -7.16
N ALA A 149 -8.78 3.31 -8.39
CA ALA A 149 -9.49 2.06 -8.67
C ALA A 149 -8.78 0.81 -8.09
N LEU A 150 -7.48 0.90 -7.77
CA LEU A 150 -6.74 -0.13 -7.04
C LEU A 150 -7.19 -0.30 -5.59
N ASN A 151 -8.19 0.46 -5.12
CA ASN A 151 -8.93 0.21 -3.88
C ASN A 151 -9.43 -1.25 -3.76
N LYS A 152 -9.57 -1.96 -4.88
CA LYS A 152 -9.84 -3.40 -4.88
C LYS A 152 -8.81 -4.21 -4.07
N ASN A 153 -7.57 -3.74 -3.93
CA ASN A 153 -6.53 -4.41 -3.15
C ASN A 153 -6.90 -4.52 -1.67
N ALA A 154 -7.61 -3.53 -1.11
CA ALA A 154 -8.12 -3.63 0.26
C ALA A 154 -9.18 -4.72 0.39
N ARG A 155 -10.07 -4.84 -0.59
CA ARG A 155 -11.10 -5.90 -0.63
C ARG A 155 -10.47 -7.29 -0.78
N ILE A 156 -9.42 -7.39 -1.59
CA ILE A 156 -8.63 -8.62 -1.77
C ILE A 156 -7.93 -8.97 -0.47
N ALA A 157 -7.22 -8.03 0.16
CA ALA A 157 -6.54 -8.25 1.44
C ALA A 157 -7.52 -8.79 2.50
N TRP A 158 -8.70 -8.17 2.65
CA TRP A 158 -9.75 -8.68 3.54
C TRP A 158 -10.18 -10.11 3.19
N ALA A 159 -10.40 -10.43 1.91
CA ALA A 159 -10.78 -11.77 1.51
C ALA A 159 -9.70 -12.82 1.84
N LEU A 160 -8.40 -12.47 1.72
CA LEU A 160 -7.30 -13.35 2.10
C LEU A 160 -7.21 -13.53 3.62
N LEU A 161 -7.50 -12.49 4.40
CA LEU A 161 -7.57 -12.58 5.86
C LEU A 161 -8.70 -13.51 6.31
N THR A 162 -9.89 -13.39 5.73
CA THR A 162 -11.06 -14.20 6.11
C THR A 162 -10.97 -15.64 5.61
N LYS A 163 -10.53 -15.85 4.36
CA LYS A 163 -10.49 -17.19 3.74
C LYS A 163 -9.21 -17.97 4.02
N ARG A 164 -8.17 -17.30 4.52
CA ARG A 164 -6.81 -17.87 4.71
C ARG A 164 -6.23 -18.51 3.44
N GLU A 165 -6.66 -18.01 2.28
CA GLU A 165 -6.19 -18.44 0.96
C GLU A 165 -5.14 -17.46 0.42
N SER A 166 -4.34 -17.91 -0.56
CA SER A 166 -3.38 -17.07 -1.28
C SER A 166 -4.05 -16.34 -2.45
N TYR A 167 -3.53 -15.16 -2.82
CA TYR A 167 -4.07 -14.43 -3.97
C TYR A 167 -3.85 -15.21 -5.26
N ARG A 168 -4.94 -15.47 -5.99
CA ARG A 168 -4.90 -15.95 -7.37
C ARG A 168 -5.36 -14.81 -8.28
N ALA A 169 -4.52 -14.42 -9.23
CA ALA A 169 -4.91 -13.42 -10.22
C ALA A 169 -6.16 -13.92 -10.97
N PRO A 170 -7.19 -13.07 -11.17
CA PRO A 170 -8.36 -13.47 -11.92
C PRO A 170 -7.93 -13.90 -13.32
N ALA A 171 -8.27 -15.13 -13.70
CA ALA A 171 -8.00 -15.66 -15.03
C ALA A 171 -8.55 -14.67 -16.06
N VAL A 172 -7.74 -14.31 -17.05
CA VAL A 172 -8.19 -13.48 -18.16
C VAL A 172 -9.16 -14.37 -18.95
N PRO A 173 -10.46 -14.03 -19.05
CA PRO A 173 -11.31 -14.71 -20.03
C PRO A 173 -10.71 -14.42 -21.41
N ALA A 174 -10.52 -15.49 -22.18
CA ALA A 174 -9.94 -15.47 -23.52
C ALA A 174 -10.68 -14.50 -24.44
#